data_AF-A0A7V9LHQ9-F1
#
_entry.id   AF-A0A7V9LHQ9-F1
#
_cell.length_a   1.000
_cell.length_b   1.000
_cell.length_c   1.000
_cell.angle_alpha   90.00
_cell.angle_beta   90.00
_cell.angle_gamma   90.00
#
_symmetry.space_group_name_H-M   'P 1'
#
loop_
_entity.id
_entity.type
_entity.pdbx_description
1 polymer ?
#
loop_
_entity_poly.entity_id
_entity_poly.type
_entity_poly.pdbx_seq_one_letter_code
_entity_poly.pdbx_strand_id
1 'polypeptide(L)'
;MGRKKEIYKKMRDRGVRKSVAKDVAASLAKSNGRSKPKKADRASADLSSAVVLIQSEMGDKAAKRKLAAKKAAKTRKKKAARRSEGAKRMAQAR
;
A
#
# COMPACT_ATOMS: atom_id res chain seq x y z
N MET A 1 -0.73 25.83 12.50
CA MET A 1 -1.47 25.42 11.27
C MET A 1 -2.21 24.12 11.55
N GLY A 2 -3.36 23.84 10.90
CA GLY A 2 -4.05 22.56 11.11
C GLY A 2 -3.35 21.40 10.38
N ARG A 3 -3.27 20.21 10.99
CA ARG A 3 -2.59 18.99 10.47
C ARG A 3 -2.92 18.67 9.00
N LYS A 4 -4.17 18.91 8.57
CA LYS A 4 -4.61 18.77 7.17
C LYS A 4 -3.82 19.70 6.22
N LYS A 5 -3.69 20.98 6.57
CA LYS A 5 -3.00 21.99 5.77
C LYS A 5 -1.51 21.68 5.66
N GLU A 6 -0.91 21.18 6.74
CA GLU A 6 0.50 20.78 6.76
C GLU A 6 0.80 19.59 5.86
N ILE A 7 -0.03 18.53 5.93
CA ILE A 7 0.12 17.36 5.04
C ILE A 7 -0.08 17.77 3.58
N TYR A 8 -1.11 18.57 3.30
CA TYR A 8 -1.37 19.08 1.96
C TYR A 8 -0.17 19.87 1.41
N LYS A 9 0.38 20.82 2.19
CA LYS A 9 1.55 21.63 1.81
C LYS A 9 2.76 20.74 1.53
N LYS A 10 3.10 19.84 2.46
CA LYS A 10 4.20 18.87 2.31
C LYS A 10 4.09 17.99 1.06
N MET A 11 2.87 17.65 0.62
CA MET A 11 2.66 16.88 -0.62
C MET A 11 2.80 17.76 -1.86
N ARG A 12 2.30 19.01 -1.82
CA ARG A 12 2.47 19.98 -2.91
C ARG A 12 3.92 20.33 -3.14
N ASP A 13 4.68 20.54 -2.08
CA ASP A 13 6.12 20.84 -2.14
C ASP A 13 6.92 19.68 -2.76
N ARG A 14 6.41 18.45 -2.65
CA ARG A 14 6.97 17.25 -3.28
C ARG A 14 6.43 16.99 -4.70
N GLY A 15 5.74 17.96 -5.31
CA GLY A 15 5.24 17.87 -6.68
C GLY A 15 3.94 17.07 -6.86
N VAL A 16 3.24 16.69 -5.79
CA VAL A 16 1.98 15.94 -5.93
C VAL A 16 0.86 16.83 -6.48
N ARG A 17 0.07 16.31 -7.43
CA ARG A 17 -1.10 17.02 -8.01
C ARG A 17 -2.09 17.43 -6.91
N LYS A 18 -2.72 18.60 -7.10
CA LYS A 18 -3.64 19.24 -6.14
C LYS A 18 -4.75 18.31 -5.65
N SER A 19 -5.38 17.55 -6.55
CA SER A 19 -6.46 16.62 -6.23
C SER A 19 -6.00 15.51 -5.28
N VAL A 20 -4.90 14.82 -5.62
CA VAL A 20 -4.32 13.74 -4.80
C VAL A 20 -3.86 14.25 -3.44
N ALA A 21 -3.18 15.39 -3.39
CA ALA A 21 -2.75 16.00 -2.14
C ALA A 21 -3.94 16.36 -1.24
N LYS A 22 -5.04 16.86 -1.82
CA LYS A 22 -6.27 17.21 -1.09
C LYS A 22 -6.95 15.97 -0.50
N ASP A 23 -7.07 14.90 -1.28
CA ASP A 23 -7.73 13.66 -0.85
C ASP A 23 -6.95 12.92 0.23
N VAL A 24 -5.62 12.84 0.08
CA VAL A 24 -4.74 12.22 1.07
C VAL A 24 -4.71 13.04 2.36
N ALA A 25 -4.57 14.36 2.26
CA ALA A 25 -4.61 15.23 3.44
C ALA A 25 -5.96 15.17 4.15
N ALA A 26 -7.08 15.13 3.43
CA ALA A 26 -8.41 14.99 4.02
C ALA A 26 -8.61 13.62 4.70
N SER A 27 -8.08 12.56 4.10
CA SER A 27 -8.14 11.20 4.65
C SER A 27 -7.29 11.07 5.93
N LEU A 28 -6.08 11.63 5.91
CA LEU A 28 -5.16 11.56 7.06
C LEU A 28 -5.53 12.52 8.18
N ALA A 29 -6.15 13.66 7.87
CA ALA A 29 -6.62 14.60 8.88
C ALA A 29 -7.78 14.05 9.72
N LYS A 30 -8.60 13.15 9.16
CA LYS A 30 -9.68 12.45 9.90
C LYS A 30 -9.16 11.28 10.74
N SER A 31 -7.90 10.89 10.60
CA SER A 31 -7.31 9.77 11.33
C SER A 31 -6.65 10.26 12.63
N ASN A 32 -7.34 10.08 13.76
CA ASN A 32 -6.82 10.32 15.11
C ASN A 32 -5.88 9.20 15.58
N GLY A 33 -4.96 8.75 14.74
CA GLY A 33 -3.91 7.79 15.10
C GLY A 33 -4.35 6.33 15.30
N ARG A 34 -5.65 6.04 15.42
CA ARG A 34 -6.17 4.68 15.69
C ARG A 34 -6.28 3.76 14.46
N SER A 35 -6.37 4.30 13.24
CA SER A 35 -6.48 3.47 12.03
C SER A 35 -5.99 4.23 10.80
N LYS A 36 -5.07 3.61 10.05
CA LYS A 36 -4.63 4.13 8.75
C LYS A 36 -5.79 3.99 7.77
N PRO A 37 -6.31 5.09 7.17
CA PRO A 37 -7.40 4.99 6.21
C PRO A 37 -7.00 4.07 5.05
N LYS A 38 -7.85 3.10 4.67
CA LYS A 38 -7.58 2.15 3.56
C LYS A 38 -7.10 2.86 2.28
N LYS A 39 -7.63 4.05 1.99
CA LYS A 39 -7.20 4.87 0.83
C LYS A 39 -5.75 5.36 0.95
N ALA A 40 -5.34 5.79 2.13
CA ALA A 40 -3.96 6.22 2.39
C ALA A 40 -2.98 5.03 2.36
N ASP A 41 -3.41 3.86 2.82
CA ASP A 41 -2.61 2.63 2.78
C ASP A 41 -2.44 2.08 1.35
N ARG A 42 -3.46 2.22 0.50
CA ARG A 42 -3.32 1.92 -0.94
C ARG A 42 -2.37 2.89 -1.63
N ALA A 43 -2.57 4.19 -1.41
CA ALA A 43 -1.69 5.21 -1.99
C ALA A 43 -0.22 5.03 -1.57
N SER A 44 0.05 4.67 -0.30
CA SER A 44 1.41 4.38 0.16
C SER A 44 1.99 3.11 -0.48
N ALA A 45 1.18 2.08 -0.68
CA ALA A 45 1.60 0.85 -1.35
C ALA A 45 1.94 1.11 -2.83
N ASP A 46 1.12 1.89 -3.53
CA ASP A 46 1.32 2.24 -4.94
C ASP A 46 2.60 3.08 -5.11
N LEU A 47 2.79 4.09 -4.26
CA LEU A 47 4.01 4.91 -4.24
C LEU A 47 5.26 4.08 -3.91
N SER A 48 5.17 3.16 -2.94
CA SER A 48 6.28 2.27 -2.60
C SER A 48 6.63 1.33 -3.77
N SER A 49 5.64 0.88 -4.54
CA SER A 49 5.86 0.07 -5.73
C SER A 49 6.58 0.87 -6.83
N ALA A 50 6.20 2.15 -7.02
CA ALA A 50 6.84 3.03 -7.99
C ALA A 50 8.30 3.32 -7.62
N VAL A 51 8.58 3.59 -6.33
CA VAL A 51 9.96 3.79 -5.84
C VAL A 51 10.85 2.58 -6.14
N VAL A 52 10.33 1.36 -5.96
CA VAL A 52 11.15 0.16 -6.23
C VAL A 52 11.34 -0.08 -7.73
N LEU A 53 10.38 0.30 -8.57
CA LEU A 53 10.59 0.29 -10.01
C LEU A 53 11.72 1.26 -10.40
N ILE A 54 11.69 2.50 -9.88
CA ILE A 54 12.75 3.49 -10.10
C ILE A 54 14.11 2.96 -9.60
N GLN A 55 14.18 2.39 -8.39
CA GLN A 55 15.41 1.78 -7.85
C GLN A 55 15.91 0.63 -8.73
N SER A 56 14.99 -0.15 -9.32
CA SER A 56 15.35 -1.25 -10.22
C SER A 56 15.94 -0.74 -11.54
N GLU A 57 15.38 0.33 -12.10
CA GLU A 57 15.90 1.00 -13.31
C GLU A 57 17.24 1.71 -13.04
N MET A 58 17.43 2.23 -11.83
CA MET A 58 18.72 2.78 -11.35
C MET A 58 19.80 1.71 -11.10
N GLY A 59 19.50 0.42 -11.34
CA GLY A 59 20.47 -0.67 -11.22
C GLY A 59 20.51 -1.38 -9.86
N ASP A 60 19.63 -1.03 -8.91
CA ASP A 60 19.55 -1.68 -7.60
C ASP A 60 18.78 -3.02 -7.69
N LYS A 61 19.50 -4.06 -8.13
CA LYS A 61 18.99 -5.42 -8.30
C LYS A 61 18.50 -6.05 -6.99
N ALA A 62 18.98 -5.58 -5.83
CA ALA A 62 18.59 -6.11 -4.52
C ALA A 62 17.14 -5.76 -4.17
N ALA A 63 16.71 -4.53 -4.49
CA ALA A 63 15.33 -4.09 -4.29
C ALA A 63 14.33 -4.95 -5.08
N LYS A 64 14.64 -5.25 -6.35
CA LYS A 64 13.84 -6.12 -7.24
C LYS A 64 13.68 -7.53 -6.67
N ARG A 65 14.79 -8.15 -6.21
CA ARG A 65 14.78 -9.50 -5.61
C ARG A 65 13.92 -9.56 -4.34
N LYS A 66 14.07 -8.57 -3.44
CA LYS A 66 13.29 -8.50 -2.20
C LYS A 66 11.79 -8.37 -2.46
N LEU A 67 11.40 -7.61 -3.49
CA LEU A 67 10.00 -7.42 -3.84
C LEU A 67 9.40 -8.66 -4.52
N ALA A 68 10.15 -9.30 -5.43
CA ALA A 68 9.77 -10.58 -6.00
C ALA A 68 9.54 -11.64 -4.91
N ALA A 69 10.44 -11.72 -3.93
CA ALA A 69 10.28 -12.61 -2.78
C ALA A 69 9.02 -12.31 -1.96
N LYS A 70 8.76 -11.02 -1.65
CA LYS A 70 7.52 -10.60 -0.95
C LYS A 70 6.26 -10.96 -1.75
N LYS A 71 6.26 -10.76 -3.08
CA LYS A 71 5.15 -11.11 -3.97
C LYS A 71 4.91 -12.62 -4.02
N ALA A 72 5.99 -13.41 -4.08
CA ALA A 72 5.93 -14.86 -4.03
C ALA A 72 5.35 -15.35 -2.70
N ALA A 73 5.81 -14.81 -1.57
CA ALA A 73 5.29 -15.14 -0.24
C ALA A 73 3.79 -14.81 -0.10
N LYS A 74 3.36 -13.63 -0.55
CA LYS A 74 1.94 -13.23 -0.55
C LYS A 74 1.08 -14.18 -1.38
N THR A 75 1.57 -14.59 -2.54
CA THR A 75 0.87 -15.54 -3.43
C THR A 75 0.77 -16.92 -2.78
N ARG A 76 1.86 -17.44 -2.18
CA ARG A 76 1.87 -18.72 -1.46
C ARG A 76 0.86 -18.70 -0.30
N LYS A 77 0.84 -17.64 0.50
CA LYS A 77 -0.13 -17.45 1.60
C LYS A 77 -1.57 -17.45 1.09
N LYS A 78 -1.85 -16.73 -0.01
CA LYS A 78 -3.20 -16.70 -0.62
C LYS A 78 -3.63 -18.07 -1.15
N LYS A 79 -2.73 -18.80 -1.80
CA LYS A 79 -3.02 -20.18 -2.27
C LYS A 79 -3.31 -21.13 -1.11
N ALA A 80 -2.53 -21.05 -0.03
CA ALA A 80 -2.75 -21.85 1.17
C ALA A 80 -4.12 -21.56 1.81
N ALA A 81 -4.47 -20.28 1.97
CA ALA A 81 -5.78 -19.87 2.48
C ALA A 81 -6.93 -20.43 1.61
N ARG A 82 -6.82 -20.31 0.28
CA ARG A 82 -7.84 -20.81 -0.65
C ARG A 82 -8.03 -22.34 -0.55
N ARG A 83 -6.96 -23.10 -0.34
CA ARG A 83 -7.05 -24.55 -0.11
C ARG A 83 -7.73 -24.88 1.21
N SER A 84 -7.38 -24.17 2.28
CA SER A 84 -8.01 -24.35 3.59
C SER A 84 -9.51 -24.04 3.55
N GLU A 85 -9.90 -22.91 2.93
CA GLU A 85 -11.31 -22.54 2.74
C GLU A 85 -12.06 -23.58 1.91
N GLY A 86 -11.46 -24.10 0.83
CA GLY A 86 -12.04 -25.17 0.03
C GLY A 86 -12.29 -26.44 0.85
N ALA A 87 -11.31 -26.87 1.65
CA ALA A 87 -11.45 -28.04 2.53
C ALA A 87 -12.54 -27.84 3.58
N LYS A 88 -12.60 -26.67 4.21
CA LYS A 88 -13.67 -26.33 5.17
C LYS A 88 -15.06 -26.38 4.53
N ARG A 89 -15.21 -25.84 3.32
CA ARG A 89 -16.48 -25.88 2.58
C ARG A 89 -16.90 -27.31 2.24
N MET A 90 -15.96 -28.15 1.80
CA MET A 90 -16.25 -29.55 1.50
C MET A 90 -16.63 -30.35 2.75
N ALA A 91 -16.00 -30.08 3.88
CA ALA A 91 -16.34 -30.70 5.16
C ALA A 91 -17.72 -30.25 5.69
N GLN A 92 -18.14 -29.03 5.35
CA GLN A 92 -19.44 -28.49 5.73
C GLN A 92 -20.58 -28.93 4.78
N ALA A 93 -20.22 -29.42 3.60
CA ALA A 93 -21.14 -29.93 2.58
C ALA A 93 -21.30 -31.48 2.63
N ARG A 94 -20.60 -32.14 3.54
CA ARG A 94 -20.76 -33.55 3.91
C ARG A 94 -21.47 -33.62 5.25
#